data_AF-A0A3N5FYG1-F1
#
_entry.id   AF-A0A3N5FYG1-F1
#
_cell.length_a   1.000
_cell.length_b   1.000
_cell.length_c   1.000
_cell.angle_alpha   90.00
_cell.angle_beta   90.00
_cell.angle_gamma   90.00
#
_symmetry.space_group_name_H-M   'P 1'
#
loop_
_entity.id
_entity.type
_entity.pdbx_description
1 polymer ?
#
loop_
_entity_poly.entity_id
_entity_poly.type
_entity_poly.pdbx_seq_one_letter_code
_entity_poly.pdbx_strand_id
1 'polypeptide(L)'
;MTKSILGLILALALQSPAPADPFDARFTGRTLRFDYFHSGTAREEHVSLDSLRLEREWPGSRSHLIDETNLGKYLFEVIDLGTNRTVYSRGFASIYGEWETTGEAAGGVWRTFHESMRFPEPRGKVQLVLKKRAPDGSFREIFSTVADPASRFVDRSPVPPVGTVFPIFESGPAATRVDLLILGDGYAADEQEKLRADVKRLTEALFAVEPFKRHRGDFNVRGLALPSPASGVTDPRRQIWRKTPAGLAYNAFDSERYMLTFENEALRE
;
A
#
# COMPACT_ATOMS: atom_id res chain seq x y z
N MET A 1 -73.26 1.26 -32.38
CA MET A 1 -72.40 1.34 -31.18
C MET A 1 -70.95 1.35 -31.65
N THR A 2 -70.37 2.53 -31.77
CA THR A 2 -69.01 2.78 -32.25
C THR A 2 -68.03 2.61 -31.09
N LYS A 3 -67.08 1.66 -31.19
CA LYS A 3 -66.02 1.46 -30.19
C LYS A 3 -64.76 2.22 -30.64
N SER A 4 -64.43 3.30 -29.94
CA SER A 4 -63.11 3.96 -30.05
C SER A 4 -62.04 3.09 -29.42
N ILE A 5 -60.99 2.77 -30.18
CA ILE A 5 -59.76 2.18 -29.66
C ILE A 5 -58.78 3.34 -29.43
N LEU A 6 -58.54 3.67 -28.16
CA LEU A 6 -57.54 4.65 -27.74
C LEU A 6 -56.19 3.92 -27.64
N GLY A 7 -55.28 4.17 -28.58
CA GLY A 7 -53.93 3.63 -28.57
C GLY A 7 -53.04 4.37 -27.57
N LEU A 8 -52.56 3.66 -26.54
CA LEU A 8 -51.59 4.16 -25.58
C LEU A 8 -50.18 4.00 -26.17
N ILE A 9 -49.56 5.11 -26.60
CA ILE A 9 -48.16 5.11 -27.04
C ILE A 9 -47.28 5.19 -25.79
N LEU A 10 -46.62 4.08 -25.46
CA LEU A 10 -45.62 4.02 -24.39
C LEU A 10 -44.29 4.57 -24.94
N ALA A 11 -43.94 5.79 -24.55
CA ALA A 11 -42.65 6.40 -24.87
C ALA A 11 -41.55 5.71 -24.05
N LEU A 12 -40.77 4.82 -24.68
CA LEU A 12 -39.52 4.31 -24.12
C LEU A 12 -38.50 5.46 -24.11
N ALA A 13 -38.24 6.04 -22.94
CA ALA A 13 -37.11 6.93 -22.75
C ALA A 13 -35.82 6.11 -22.87
N LEU A 14 -35.07 6.33 -23.96
CA LEU A 14 -33.69 5.87 -24.11
C LEU A 14 -32.83 6.55 -23.03
N GLN A 15 -32.65 5.90 -21.89
CA GLN A 15 -31.63 6.30 -20.93
C GLN A 15 -30.26 6.09 -21.59
N SER A 16 -29.55 7.18 -21.85
CA SER A 16 -28.15 7.09 -22.26
C SER A 16 -27.36 6.46 -21.10
N PRO A 17 -26.46 5.49 -21.37
CA PRO A 17 -25.63 4.92 -20.30
C PRO A 17 -24.85 6.05 -19.64
N ALA A 18 -24.82 6.05 -18.31
CA ALA A 18 -24.00 6.99 -17.56
C ALA A 18 -22.54 6.91 -18.09
N PRO A 19 -21.84 8.04 -18.26
CA PRO A 19 -20.46 8.02 -18.69
C PRO A 19 -19.66 7.12 -17.74
N ALA A 20 -18.90 6.17 -18.30
CA ALA A 20 -18.06 5.29 -17.50
C ALA A 20 -17.12 6.14 -16.63
N ASP A 21 -17.03 5.81 -15.33
CA ASP A 21 -16.07 6.43 -14.41
C ASP A 21 -14.67 6.38 -15.08
N PRO A 22 -13.97 7.52 -15.23
CA PRO A 22 -12.63 7.56 -15.82
C PRO A 22 -11.65 6.56 -15.21
N PHE A 23 -11.84 6.21 -13.94
CA PHE A 23 -11.13 5.13 -13.27
C PHE A 23 -11.51 3.76 -13.84
N ASP A 24 -12.81 3.43 -13.86
CA ASP A 24 -13.31 2.12 -14.30
C ASP A 24 -13.07 1.85 -15.78
N ALA A 25 -12.87 2.89 -16.59
CA ALA A 25 -12.44 2.75 -17.98
C ALA A 25 -11.04 2.12 -18.10
N ARG A 26 -10.18 2.28 -17.08
CA ARG A 26 -8.77 1.85 -17.09
C ARG A 26 -8.48 0.71 -16.12
N PHE A 27 -9.18 0.68 -15.00
CA PHE A 27 -8.93 -0.22 -13.89
C PHE A 27 -10.16 -1.05 -13.56
N THR A 28 -9.96 -2.17 -12.89
CA THR A 28 -11.03 -3.11 -12.54
C THR A 28 -11.71 -2.78 -11.20
N GLY A 29 -11.10 -1.94 -10.38
CA GLY A 29 -11.50 -1.72 -8.98
C GLY A 29 -10.81 -2.61 -7.97
N ARG A 30 -10.00 -3.59 -8.40
CA ARG A 30 -9.13 -4.40 -7.53
C ARG A 30 -7.73 -3.80 -7.44
N THR A 31 -6.91 -4.38 -6.57
CA THR A 31 -5.51 -4.00 -6.38
C THR A 31 -4.58 -5.02 -7.03
N LEU A 32 -3.61 -4.55 -7.80
CA LEU A 32 -2.44 -5.34 -8.18
C LEU A 32 -1.27 -4.90 -7.29
N ARG A 33 -0.62 -5.85 -6.62
CA ARG A 33 0.60 -5.65 -5.84
C ARG A 33 1.80 -6.14 -6.64
N PHE A 34 2.83 -5.32 -6.69
CA PHE A 34 4.13 -5.61 -7.26
C PHE A 34 5.14 -5.71 -6.13
N ASP A 35 5.65 -6.92 -5.92
CA ASP A 35 6.70 -7.21 -4.94
C ASP A 35 8.04 -7.28 -5.65
N TYR A 36 9.07 -6.71 -5.04
CA TYR A 36 10.41 -6.68 -5.60
C TYR A 36 11.50 -6.73 -4.53
N PHE A 37 12.68 -7.13 -4.97
CA PHE A 37 13.90 -7.06 -4.17
C PHE A 37 14.71 -5.84 -4.58
N HIS A 38 15.07 -5.02 -3.59
CA HIS A 38 15.98 -3.89 -3.74
C HIS A 38 17.34 -4.27 -3.15
N SER A 39 18.33 -4.49 -4.01
CA SER A 39 19.65 -4.99 -3.63
C SER A 39 20.74 -4.00 -3.96
N GLY A 40 21.77 -3.89 -3.13
CA GLY A 40 22.90 -3.02 -3.46
C GLY A 40 23.86 -2.75 -2.31
N THR A 41 24.65 -1.71 -2.50
CA THR A 41 25.58 -1.11 -1.53
C THR A 41 25.30 0.40 -1.42
N ALA A 42 26.18 1.18 -0.80
CA ALA A 42 26.08 2.65 -0.86
C ALA A 42 26.34 3.25 -2.26
N ARG A 43 26.90 2.49 -3.21
CA ARG A 43 27.37 3.01 -4.51
C ARG A 43 26.54 2.57 -5.70
N GLU A 44 25.78 1.50 -5.55
CA GLU A 44 24.97 0.93 -6.63
C GLU A 44 23.76 0.22 -6.05
N GLU A 45 22.70 0.19 -6.85
CA GLU A 45 21.45 -0.47 -6.52
C GLU A 45 20.88 -1.16 -7.76
N HIS A 46 20.20 -2.27 -7.51
CA HIS A 46 19.56 -3.11 -8.50
C HIS A 46 18.20 -3.53 -7.96
N VAL A 47 17.20 -3.56 -8.83
CA VAL A 47 15.87 -4.04 -8.51
C VAL A 47 15.54 -5.25 -9.37
N SER A 48 14.94 -6.26 -8.75
CA SER A 48 14.39 -7.42 -9.45
C SER A 48 12.95 -7.67 -9.05
N LEU A 49 12.11 -8.05 -10.01
CA LEU A 49 10.77 -8.55 -9.74
C LEU A 49 10.83 -9.80 -8.87
N ASP A 50 10.06 -9.80 -7.80
CA ASP A 50 9.74 -11.00 -7.01
C ASP A 50 8.44 -11.61 -7.54
N SER A 51 7.32 -10.92 -7.34
CA SER A 51 6.01 -11.42 -7.74
C SER A 51 4.99 -10.32 -8.09
N LEU A 52 3.92 -10.73 -8.76
CA LEU A 52 2.71 -9.93 -8.92
C LEU A 52 1.56 -10.67 -8.23
N ARG A 53 0.82 -9.98 -7.36
CA ARG A 53 -0.33 -10.52 -6.64
C ARG A 53 -1.56 -9.69 -6.91
N LEU A 54 -2.66 -10.36 -7.24
CA LEU A 54 -3.96 -9.75 -7.31
C LEU A 54 -4.63 -9.83 -5.94
N GLU A 55 -4.94 -8.68 -5.37
CA GLU A 55 -5.65 -8.57 -4.11
C GLU A 55 -7.12 -8.15 -4.36
N ARG A 56 -7.83 -7.85 -3.27
CA ARG A 56 -9.22 -7.42 -3.31
C ARG A 56 -9.36 -5.94 -3.72
N GLU A 57 -10.42 -5.28 -3.28
CA GLU A 57 -10.78 -3.92 -3.66
C GLU A 57 -9.62 -2.94 -3.47
N TRP A 58 -9.47 -2.00 -4.40
CA TRP A 58 -8.53 -0.89 -4.32
C TRP A 58 -8.95 0.08 -3.20
N PRO A 59 -8.14 0.23 -2.13
CA PRO A 59 -8.49 1.10 -1.01
C PRO A 59 -8.02 2.55 -1.23
N GLY A 60 -7.28 2.84 -2.31
CA GLY A 60 -6.73 4.16 -2.56
C GLY A 60 -7.68 5.07 -3.34
N SER A 61 -7.21 6.29 -3.61
CA SER A 61 -7.95 7.26 -4.42
C SER A 61 -8.27 6.71 -5.81
N ARG A 62 -9.50 6.97 -6.27
CA ARG A 62 -9.95 6.71 -7.65
C ARG A 62 -9.88 7.95 -8.55
N SER A 63 -9.63 9.13 -7.98
CA SER A 63 -9.61 10.42 -8.69
C SER A 63 -8.21 11.03 -8.78
N HIS A 64 -7.38 10.88 -7.75
CA HIS A 64 -6.00 11.39 -7.71
C HIS A 64 -5.00 10.27 -7.98
N LEU A 65 -4.96 9.80 -9.23
CA LEU A 65 -4.15 8.64 -9.63
C LEU A 65 -2.69 8.99 -9.87
N ILE A 66 -2.42 10.22 -10.32
CA ILE A 66 -1.07 10.73 -10.55
C ILE A 66 -0.65 11.53 -9.32
N ASP A 67 0.50 11.18 -8.76
CA ASP A 67 1.14 11.96 -7.70
C ASP A 67 1.92 13.13 -8.32
N GLU A 68 1.45 14.35 -8.04
CA GLU A 68 2.05 15.60 -8.52
C GLU A 68 2.91 16.29 -7.44
N THR A 69 3.05 15.70 -6.25
CA THR A 69 3.77 16.31 -5.12
C THR A 69 5.27 16.42 -5.37
N ASN A 70 5.81 15.60 -6.29
CA ASN A 70 7.24 15.47 -6.54
C ASN A 70 8.03 15.23 -5.24
N LEU A 71 7.47 14.48 -4.29
CA LEU A 71 8.12 14.08 -3.04
C LEU A 71 8.69 12.66 -3.14
N GLY A 72 9.47 12.27 -2.13
CA GLY A 72 10.07 10.95 -2.04
C GLY A 72 11.44 10.84 -2.71
N LYS A 73 12.20 9.85 -2.24
CA LYS A 73 13.50 9.45 -2.82
C LYS A 73 13.30 8.62 -4.09
N TYR A 74 12.19 7.91 -4.17
CA TYR A 74 11.82 7.07 -5.30
C TYR A 74 10.44 7.46 -5.82
N LEU A 75 10.17 7.13 -7.09
CA LEU A 75 8.89 7.29 -7.76
C LEU A 75 8.54 5.99 -8.47
N PHE A 76 7.35 5.47 -8.17
CA PHE A 76 6.74 4.36 -8.89
C PHE A 76 5.76 4.91 -9.92
N GLU A 77 5.83 4.45 -11.16
CA GLU A 77 4.91 4.78 -12.24
C GLU A 77 4.34 3.53 -12.90
N VAL A 78 3.08 3.65 -13.32
CA VAL A 78 2.38 2.67 -14.15
C VAL A 78 2.03 3.35 -15.47
N ILE A 79 2.60 2.86 -16.56
CA ILE A 79 2.42 3.41 -17.90
C ILE A 79 1.56 2.44 -18.71
N ASP A 80 0.45 2.93 -19.25
CA ASP A 80 -0.39 2.16 -20.17
C ASP A 80 0.34 1.93 -21.50
N LEU A 81 0.54 0.67 -21.89
CA LEU A 81 1.30 0.34 -23.10
C LEU A 81 0.57 0.70 -24.40
N GLY A 82 -0.76 0.77 -24.38
CA GLY A 82 -1.54 1.12 -25.58
C GLY A 82 -1.43 2.60 -25.94
N THR A 83 -1.36 3.46 -24.92
CA THR A 83 -1.37 4.92 -25.08
C THR A 83 -0.05 5.60 -24.74
N ASN A 84 0.89 4.87 -24.14
CA ASN A 84 2.16 5.38 -23.62
C ASN A 84 2.00 6.55 -22.65
N ARG A 85 0.97 6.49 -21.78
CA ARG A 85 0.67 7.51 -20.77
C ARG A 85 0.81 6.93 -19.38
N THR A 86 1.37 7.71 -18.45
CA THR A 86 1.29 7.39 -17.02
C THR A 86 -0.17 7.42 -16.59
N VAL A 87 -0.65 6.32 -16.02
CA VAL A 87 -2.04 6.16 -15.53
C VAL A 87 -2.12 6.06 -14.01
N TYR A 88 -0.99 5.83 -13.35
CA TYR A 88 -0.85 5.88 -11.89
C TYR A 88 0.59 6.20 -11.51
N SER A 89 0.81 6.98 -10.45
CA SER A 89 2.13 7.19 -9.88
C SER A 89 2.11 7.47 -8.38
N ARG A 90 3.18 7.10 -7.67
CA ARG A 90 3.40 7.44 -6.24
C ARG A 90 4.87 7.67 -5.92
N GLY A 91 5.17 8.82 -5.33
CA GLY A 91 6.45 9.07 -4.67
C GLY A 91 6.53 8.33 -3.35
N PHE A 92 7.71 7.80 -3.02
CA PHE A 92 7.93 7.09 -1.76
C PHE A 92 9.38 7.20 -1.27
N ALA A 93 9.59 6.78 -0.02
CA ALA A 93 10.90 6.50 0.55
C ALA A 93 10.92 5.04 0.99
N SER A 94 12.11 4.45 1.06
CA SER A 94 12.27 3.02 1.29
C SER A 94 13.32 2.75 2.35
N ILE A 95 13.24 1.56 2.96
CA ILE A 95 14.19 1.11 3.97
C ILE A 95 15.59 0.99 3.36
N TYR A 96 15.71 0.48 2.12
CA TYR A 96 16.98 0.50 1.39
C TYR A 96 17.52 1.93 1.25
N GLY A 97 16.65 2.87 0.90
CA GLY A 97 17.00 4.29 0.75
C GLY A 97 17.55 4.94 2.02
N GLU A 98 17.20 4.44 3.21
CA GLU A 98 17.85 4.82 4.46
C GLU A 98 19.15 4.04 4.68
N TRP A 99 19.11 2.71 4.53
CA TRP A 99 20.23 1.81 4.76
C TRP A 99 21.46 2.16 3.91
N GLU A 100 21.29 2.57 2.65
CA GLU A 100 22.40 2.92 1.75
C GLU A 100 23.28 4.06 2.28
N THR A 101 22.79 4.82 3.27
CA THR A 101 23.51 5.93 3.92
C THR A 101 24.31 5.50 5.16
N THR A 102 24.23 4.23 5.55
CA THR A 102 24.90 3.70 6.75
C THR A 102 26.37 3.39 6.52
N GLY A 103 27.14 3.28 7.61
CA GLY A 103 28.54 2.83 7.56
C GLY A 103 28.71 1.41 7.01
N GLU A 104 27.72 0.54 7.23
CA GLU A 104 27.71 -0.83 6.67
C GLU A 104 27.70 -0.79 5.14
N ALA A 105 26.75 -0.04 4.55
CA ALA A 105 26.63 0.13 3.11
C ALA A 105 27.86 0.84 2.52
N ALA A 106 28.38 1.86 3.21
CA ALA A 106 29.60 2.58 2.80
C ALA A 106 30.85 1.69 2.80
N GLY A 107 30.88 0.67 3.68
CA GLY A 107 31.90 -0.37 3.71
C GLY A 107 31.84 -1.35 2.53
N GLY A 108 30.86 -1.24 1.64
CA GLY A 108 30.70 -2.10 0.46
C GLY A 108 29.97 -3.41 0.74
N VAL A 109 29.32 -3.53 1.90
CA VAL A 109 28.47 -4.68 2.21
C VAL A 109 27.25 -4.66 1.32
N TRP A 110 26.90 -5.81 0.76
CA TRP A 110 25.67 -6.00 -0.01
C TRP A 110 24.52 -6.41 0.90
N ARG A 111 23.37 -5.78 0.70
CA ARG A 111 22.09 -6.24 1.27
C ARG A 111 20.97 -6.20 0.25
N THR A 112 19.91 -6.91 0.60
CA THR A 112 18.66 -7.00 -0.16
C THR A 112 17.49 -6.74 0.78
N PHE A 113 16.55 -5.92 0.34
CA PHE A 113 15.30 -5.60 1.04
C PHE A 113 14.13 -6.00 0.15
N HIS A 114 13.11 -6.64 0.74
CA HIS A 114 11.85 -6.92 0.05
C HIS A 114 10.91 -5.73 0.22
N GLU A 115 10.31 -5.27 -0.87
CA GLU A 115 9.44 -4.09 -0.90
C GLU A 115 8.23 -4.33 -1.80
N SER A 116 7.14 -3.60 -1.55
CA SER A 116 5.88 -3.77 -2.28
C SER A 116 5.26 -2.44 -2.71
N MET A 117 4.77 -2.39 -3.95
CA MET A 117 3.90 -1.34 -4.47
C MET A 117 2.50 -1.88 -4.75
N ARG A 118 1.48 -1.23 -4.19
CA ARG A 118 0.06 -1.52 -4.49
C ARG A 118 -0.48 -0.43 -5.42
N PHE A 119 -1.19 -0.83 -6.47
CA PHE A 119 -1.81 0.08 -7.43
C PHE A 119 -3.12 -0.52 -7.96
N PRO A 120 -4.03 0.29 -8.55
CA PRO A 120 -5.25 -0.24 -9.18
C PRO A 120 -4.92 -1.25 -10.28
N GLU A 121 -5.57 -2.42 -10.27
CA GLU A 121 -5.38 -3.45 -11.30
C GLU A 121 -5.80 -2.90 -12.68
N PRO A 122 -4.86 -2.77 -13.63
CA PRO A 122 -5.18 -2.28 -14.96
C PRO A 122 -5.95 -3.33 -15.77
N ARG A 123 -6.76 -2.87 -16.74
CA ARG A 123 -7.49 -3.77 -17.65
C ARG A 123 -6.61 -4.37 -18.75
N GLY A 124 -5.47 -3.75 -19.03
CA GLY A 124 -4.53 -4.16 -20.07
C GLY A 124 -3.10 -4.23 -19.56
N LYS A 125 -2.17 -4.55 -20.45
CA LYS A 125 -0.74 -4.59 -20.13
C LYS A 125 -0.22 -3.19 -19.84
N VAL A 126 0.62 -3.09 -18.83
CA VAL A 126 1.25 -1.84 -18.40
C VAL A 126 2.76 -2.04 -18.25
N GLN A 127 3.53 -0.97 -18.40
CA GLN A 127 4.91 -0.93 -17.94
C GLN A 127 4.93 -0.41 -16.50
N LEU A 128 5.56 -1.16 -15.61
CA LEU A 128 5.89 -0.72 -14.25
C LEU A 128 7.28 -0.12 -14.28
N VAL A 129 7.45 1.07 -13.72
CA VAL A 129 8.73 1.79 -13.70
C VAL A 129 9.03 2.24 -12.28
N LEU A 130 10.23 1.95 -11.79
CA LEU A 130 10.78 2.52 -10.58
C LEU A 130 11.88 3.50 -10.96
N LYS A 131 11.82 4.69 -10.37
CA LYS A 131 12.79 5.76 -10.57
C LYS A 131 13.37 6.19 -9.24
N LYS A 132 14.65 6.57 -9.24
CA LYS A 132 15.33 7.23 -8.12
C LYS A 132 15.53 8.70 -8.39
N ARG A 133 15.40 9.51 -7.35
CA ARG A 133 15.74 10.93 -7.39
C ARG A 133 17.25 11.11 -7.49
N ALA A 134 17.69 11.79 -8.54
CA ALA A 134 19.05 12.20 -8.75
C ALA A 134 19.39 13.48 -7.95
N PRO A 135 20.68 13.82 -7.78
CA PRO A 135 21.10 15.02 -7.04
C PRO A 135 20.57 16.35 -7.62
N ASP A 136 20.25 16.37 -8.92
CA ASP A 136 19.61 17.50 -9.61
C ASP A 136 18.10 17.61 -9.35
N GLY A 137 17.55 16.71 -8.51
CA GLY A 137 16.15 16.63 -8.17
C GLY A 137 15.28 15.89 -9.18
N SER A 138 15.80 15.54 -10.37
CA SER A 138 15.09 14.76 -11.39
C SER A 138 14.93 13.30 -11.00
N PHE A 139 13.94 12.61 -11.55
CA PHE A 139 13.79 11.17 -11.41
C PHE A 139 14.40 10.43 -12.59
N ARG A 140 15.25 9.43 -12.31
CA ARG A 140 15.90 8.56 -13.31
C ARG A 140 15.47 7.12 -13.11
N GLU A 141 15.14 6.44 -14.20
CA GLU A 141 14.76 5.03 -14.16
C GLU A 141 15.91 4.17 -13.62
N ILE A 142 15.55 3.29 -12.68
CA ILE A 142 16.45 2.27 -12.13
C ILE A 142 15.94 0.85 -12.43
N PHE A 143 14.66 0.72 -12.79
CA PHE A 143 14.05 -0.54 -13.15
C PHE A 143 12.77 -0.33 -13.94
N SER A 144 12.52 -1.21 -14.90
CA SER A 144 11.19 -1.36 -15.48
C SER A 144 10.89 -2.81 -15.89
N THR A 145 9.60 -3.14 -15.93
CA THR A 145 9.11 -4.42 -16.42
C THR A 145 7.72 -4.27 -17.00
N VAL A 146 7.30 -5.21 -17.86
CA VAL A 146 5.92 -5.27 -18.35
C VAL A 146 5.11 -6.18 -17.44
N ALA A 147 4.01 -5.65 -16.90
CA ALA A 147 3.02 -6.41 -16.17
C ALA A 147 1.81 -6.69 -17.06
N ASP A 148 1.42 -7.95 -17.15
CA ASP A 148 0.18 -8.40 -17.78
C ASP A 148 -0.76 -8.93 -16.69
N PRO A 149 -1.82 -8.17 -16.32
CA PRO A 149 -2.79 -8.58 -15.30
C PRO A 149 -3.49 -9.91 -15.61
N ALA A 150 -3.56 -10.32 -16.87
CA ALA A 150 -4.13 -11.60 -17.29
C ALA A 150 -3.13 -12.77 -17.24
N SER A 151 -1.85 -12.50 -16.94
CA SER A 151 -0.81 -13.52 -16.89
C SER A 151 -1.11 -14.60 -15.84
N ARG A 152 -0.73 -15.83 -16.18
CA ARG A 152 -0.77 -16.98 -15.26
C ARG A 152 0.24 -16.88 -14.10
N PHE A 153 1.19 -15.96 -14.19
CA PHE A 153 2.19 -15.70 -13.14
C PHE A 153 1.73 -14.68 -12.10
N VAL A 154 0.54 -14.08 -12.28
CA VAL A 154 -0.09 -13.28 -11.23
C VAL A 154 -0.73 -14.22 -10.22
N ASP A 155 -0.29 -14.17 -8.97
CA ASP A 155 -0.90 -14.93 -7.88
C ASP A 155 -2.30 -14.38 -7.58
N ARG A 156 -3.28 -15.29 -7.50
CA ARG A 156 -4.70 -14.99 -7.22
C ARG A 156 -5.20 -15.83 -6.05
N SER A 157 -4.30 -16.49 -5.33
CA SER A 157 -4.64 -17.28 -4.16
C SER A 157 -5.24 -16.37 -3.08
N PRO A 158 -6.35 -16.79 -2.44
CA PRO A 158 -6.93 -16.03 -1.36
C PRO A 158 -5.94 -15.83 -0.22
N VAL A 159 -5.80 -14.61 0.27
CA VAL A 159 -5.06 -14.32 1.50
C VAL A 159 -5.96 -14.67 2.70
N PRO A 160 -5.59 -15.66 3.53
CA PRO A 160 -6.37 -16.02 4.70
C PRO A 160 -6.28 -14.93 5.76
N PRO A 161 -7.36 -14.62 6.49
CA PRO A 161 -7.29 -13.64 7.56
C PRO A 161 -6.41 -14.17 8.70
N VAL A 162 -5.32 -13.45 9.00
CA VAL A 162 -4.36 -13.79 10.07
C VAL A 162 -4.64 -13.11 11.40
N GLY A 163 -5.67 -12.26 11.48
CA GLY A 163 -5.99 -11.49 12.67
C GLY A 163 -7.42 -10.97 12.72
N THR A 164 -7.74 -10.27 13.82
CA THR A 164 -9.06 -9.66 14.04
C THR A 164 -9.00 -8.16 13.75
N VAL A 165 -9.71 -7.70 12.72
CA VAL A 165 -9.90 -6.28 12.45
C VAL A 165 -11.00 -5.72 13.35
N PHE A 166 -10.80 -4.52 13.88
CA PHE A 166 -11.82 -3.81 14.65
C PHE A 166 -11.85 -2.32 14.28
N PRO A 167 -13.05 -1.71 14.18
CA PRO A 167 -13.16 -0.29 13.87
C PRO A 167 -12.80 0.57 15.09
N ILE A 168 -12.19 1.73 14.84
CA ILE A 168 -12.12 2.85 15.79
C ILE A 168 -13.17 3.89 15.42
N PHE A 169 -13.19 4.30 14.15
CA PHE A 169 -14.30 5.05 13.55
C PHE A 169 -14.32 4.88 12.02
N GLU A 170 -15.48 5.10 11.42
CA GLU A 170 -15.69 5.05 9.98
C GLU A 170 -16.52 6.28 9.54
N SER A 171 -15.99 7.04 8.59
CA SER A 171 -16.55 8.33 8.14
C SER A 171 -17.09 8.29 6.70
N GLY A 172 -17.03 7.13 6.05
CA GLY A 172 -17.57 6.91 4.70
C GLY A 172 -16.89 5.77 3.95
N PRO A 173 -17.25 5.56 2.67
CA PRO A 173 -16.64 4.54 1.82
C PRO A 173 -15.12 4.72 1.68
N ALA A 174 -14.37 3.61 1.69
CA ALA A 174 -12.92 3.59 1.52
C ALA A 174 -12.43 4.36 0.28
N ALA A 175 -13.19 4.27 -0.82
CA ALA A 175 -12.88 4.97 -2.07
C ALA A 175 -12.82 6.51 -1.96
N THR A 176 -13.40 7.10 -0.91
CA THR A 176 -13.48 8.55 -0.70
C THR A 176 -12.90 9.00 0.64
N ARG A 177 -12.28 8.09 1.40
CA ARG A 177 -11.66 8.35 2.70
C ARG A 177 -10.23 7.82 2.71
N VAL A 178 -9.40 8.36 3.59
CA VAL A 178 -8.10 7.77 3.90
C VAL A 178 -8.31 6.61 4.86
N ASP A 179 -8.08 5.38 4.42
CA ASP A 179 -8.11 4.20 5.30
C ASP A 179 -6.76 4.04 6.02
N LEU A 180 -6.78 4.28 7.34
CA LEU A 180 -5.65 4.07 8.23
C LEU A 180 -5.85 2.79 9.05
N LEU A 181 -4.97 1.81 8.82
CA LEU A 181 -4.90 0.58 9.61
C LEU A 181 -3.74 0.68 10.61
N ILE A 182 -4.03 0.46 11.89
CA ILE A 182 -3.02 0.39 12.96
C ILE A 182 -2.84 -1.08 13.33
N LEU A 183 -1.66 -1.63 13.07
CA LEU A 183 -1.33 -3.02 13.34
C LEU A 183 -0.70 -3.15 14.74
N GLY A 184 -1.22 -4.05 15.55
CA GLY A 184 -0.60 -4.43 16.82
C GLY A 184 0.43 -5.53 16.61
N ASP A 185 1.67 -5.31 17.04
CA ASP A 185 2.73 -6.32 17.04
C ASP A 185 3.34 -6.44 18.45
N GLY A 186 3.67 -7.67 18.87
CA GLY A 186 4.18 -7.94 20.21
C GLY A 186 3.13 -7.92 21.33
N TYR A 187 1.83 -7.94 21.01
CA TYR A 187 0.75 -8.11 21.99
C TYR A 187 0.35 -9.58 22.08
N ALA A 188 0.47 -10.19 23.26
CA ALA A 188 0.03 -11.57 23.47
C ALA A 188 -1.51 -11.70 23.40
N ALA A 189 -2.01 -12.94 23.35
CA ALA A 189 -3.44 -13.22 23.20
C ALA A 189 -4.31 -12.69 24.37
N ASP A 190 -3.73 -12.52 25.56
CA ASP A 190 -4.37 -11.94 26.75
C ASP A 190 -4.21 -10.39 26.83
N GLU A 191 -3.48 -9.77 25.91
CA GLU A 191 -3.23 -8.31 25.88
C GLU A 191 -4.13 -7.55 24.89
N GLN A 192 -5.20 -8.17 24.40
CA GLN A 192 -6.03 -7.57 23.33
C GLN A 192 -6.79 -6.32 23.78
N GLU A 193 -7.16 -6.22 25.06
CA GLU A 193 -7.77 -5.02 25.62
C GLU A 193 -6.77 -3.85 25.69
N LYS A 194 -5.53 -4.15 26.08
CA LYS A 194 -4.42 -3.19 26.08
C LYS A 194 -4.13 -2.69 24.66
N LEU A 195 -4.06 -3.59 23.68
CA LEU A 195 -3.93 -3.21 22.26
C LEU A 195 -5.04 -2.24 21.84
N ARG A 196 -6.30 -2.55 22.13
CA ARG A 196 -7.44 -1.68 21.78
C ARG A 196 -7.33 -0.30 22.42
N ALA A 197 -6.90 -0.24 23.69
CA ALA A 197 -6.67 1.02 24.38
C ALA A 197 -5.53 1.83 23.75
N ASP A 198 -4.42 1.18 23.37
CA ASP A 198 -3.27 1.83 22.73
C ASP A 198 -3.60 2.35 21.33
N VAL A 199 -4.30 1.56 20.51
CA VAL A 199 -4.78 1.98 19.18
C VAL A 199 -5.69 3.20 19.31
N LYS A 200 -6.64 3.19 20.26
CA LYS A 200 -7.51 4.34 20.52
C LYS A 200 -6.70 5.57 20.94
N ARG A 201 -5.78 5.40 21.89
CA ARG A 201 -4.92 6.49 22.39
C ARG A 201 -4.07 7.11 21.28
N LEU A 202 -3.47 6.29 20.41
CA LEU A 202 -2.69 6.76 19.26
C LEU A 202 -3.58 7.51 18.27
N THR A 203 -4.78 6.98 17.99
CA THR A 203 -5.76 7.63 17.12
C THR A 203 -6.15 9.01 17.65
N GLU A 204 -6.49 9.12 18.94
CA GLU A 204 -6.84 10.41 19.53
C GLU A 204 -5.66 11.40 19.53
N ALA A 205 -4.44 10.92 19.75
CA ALA A 205 -3.24 11.77 19.66
C ALA A 205 -3.04 12.35 18.26
N LEU A 206 -3.21 11.54 17.20
CA LEU A 206 -3.13 12.00 15.81
C LEU A 206 -4.18 13.09 15.52
N PHE A 207 -5.44 12.82 15.86
CA PHE A 207 -6.56 13.72 15.57
C PHE A 207 -6.73 14.88 16.58
N ALA A 208 -5.81 15.03 17.54
CA ALA A 208 -5.69 16.22 18.37
C ALA A 208 -4.91 17.36 17.67
N VAL A 209 -4.16 17.04 16.60
CA VAL A 209 -3.22 17.96 15.93
C VAL A 209 -3.79 18.44 14.59
N GLU A 210 -3.63 19.72 14.27
CA GLU A 210 -3.95 20.24 12.93
C GLU A 210 -2.86 19.86 11.91
N PRO A 211 -3.21 19.55 10.65
CA PRO A 211 -4.54 19.61 10.05
C PRO A 211 -5.38 18.34 10.22
N PHE A 212 -4.87 17.28 10.87
CA PHE A 212 -5.62 16.02 11.04
C PHE A 212 -6.94 16.23 11.79
N LYS A 213 -6.93 17.06 12.84
CA LYS A 213 -8.11 17.38 13.65
C LYS A 213 -9.30 17.86 12.81
N ARG A 214 -9.13 18.90 11.99
CA ARG A 214 -10.22 19.40 11.13
C ARG A 214 -10.60 18.43 10.01
N HIS A 215 -9.68 17.57 9.58
CA HIS A 215 -9.89 16.57 8.54
C HIS A 215 -10.28 15.19 9.09
N ARG A 216 -10.64 15.05 10.37
CA ARG A 216 -10.97 13.74 10.97
C ARG A 216 -12.04 12.97 10.19
N GLY A 217 -13.04 13.68 9.66
CA GLY A 217 -14.11 13.10 8.83
C GLY A 217 -13.67 12.59 7.46
N ASP A 218 -12.42 12.85 7.05
CA ASP A 218 -11.84 12.36 5.79
C ASP A 218 -11.13 11.01 5.96
N PHE A 219 -11.13 10.43 7.17
CA PHE A 219 -10.46 9.17 7.49
C PHE A 219 -11.45 8.07 7.90
N ASN A 220 -11.02 6.83 7.67
CA ASN A 220 -11.50 5.64 8.36
C ASN A 220 -10.32 5.07 9.16
N VAL A 221 -10.54 4.70 10.43
CA VAL A 221 -9.47 4.15 11.27
C VAL A 221 -9.88 2.80 11.83
N ARG A 222 -9.01 1.81 11.62
CA ARG A 222 -9.19 0.44 12.10
C ARG A 222 -7.93 -0.04 12.82
N GLY A 223 -8.11 -0.89 13.82
CA GLY A 223 -7.03 -1.67 14.40
C GLY A 223 -7.01 -3.08 13.84
N LEU A 224 -5.83 -3.68 13.74
CA LEU A 224 -5.64 -5.10 13.45
C LEU A 224 -4.95 -5.77 14.65
N ALA A 225 -5.67 -6.71 15.26
CA ALA A 225 -5.15 -7.57 16.31
C ALA A 225 -4.47 -8.80 15.71
N LEU A 226 -3.15 -8.89 15.90
CA LEU A 226 -2.30 -10.03 15.54
C LEU A 226 -1.69 -10.60 16.83
N PRO A 227 -2.31 -11.62 17.44
CA PRO A 227 -1.78 -12.21 18.67
C PRO A 227 -0.36 -12.75 18.46
N SER A 228 0.58 -12.21 19.24
CA SER A 228 1.95 -12.70 19.29
C SER A 228 2.07 -13.90 20.24
N PRO A 229 2.99 -14.85 20.00
CA PRO A 229 3.21 -15.99 20.91
C PRO A 229 3.62 -15.58 22.33
N ALA A 230 4.22 -14.41 22.49
CA ALA A 230 4.60 -13.82 23.77
C ALA A 230 4.53 -12.29 23.68
N SER A 231 4.43 -11.64 24.84
CA SER A 231 4.45 -10.18 24.95
C SER A 231 5.83 -9.60 24.62
N GLY A 232 5.81 -8.45 23.95
CA GLY A 232 6.98 -7.69 23.53
C GLY A 232 7.52 -8.09 22.14
N VAL A 233 8.51 -7.32 21.71
CA VAL A 233 9.18 -7.47 20.41
C VAL A 233 10.65 -7.87 20.62
N THR A 234 11.38 -8.10 19.53
CA THR A 234 12.80 -8.46 19.59
C THR A 234 13.67 -7.26 20.03
N ASP A 235 14.51 -7.46 21.04
CA ASP A 235 15.52 -6.52 21.51
C ASP A 235 16.90 -7.22 21.61
N PRO A 236 17.70 -7.16 20.53
CA PRO A 236 19.00 -7.80 20.46
C PRO A 236 19.99 -7.36 21.55
N ARG A 237 20.04 -6.08 21.91
CA ARG A 237 20.97 -5.56 22.92
C ARG A 237 20.65 -6.10 24.32
N ARG A 238 19.37 -6.39 24.60
CA ARG A 238 18.92 -7.05 25.83
C ARG A 238 18.86 -8.57 25.72
N GLN A 239 19.33 -9.17 24.62
CA GLN A 239 19.26 -10.62 24.35
C GLN A 239 17.82 -11.18 24.37
N ILE A 240 16.85 -10.36 23.97
CA ILE A 240 15.44 -10.76 23.87
C ILE A 240 15.11 -11.03 22.41
N TRP A 241 14.66 -12.24 22.12
CA TRP A 241 14.26 -12.67 20.78
C TRP A 241 12.81 -13.14 20.78
N ARG A 242 11.97 -12.50 19.96
CA ARG A 242 10.54 -12.76 19.86
C ARG A 242 10.16 -12.87 18.39
N LYS A 243 9.57 -13.98 17.98
CA LYS A 243 8.93 -14.11 16.66
C LYS A 243 7.51 -13.57 16.77
N THR A 244 7.36 -12.29 16.44
CA THR A 244 6.06 -11.62 16.38
C THR A 244 5.52 -11.64 14.95
N PRO A 245 4.21 -11.48 14.73
CA PRO A 245 3.60 -11.51 13.40
C PRO A 245 4.21 -10.50 12.41
N ALA A 246 4.45 -9.25 12.83
CA ALA A 246 5.06 -8.24 11.98
C ALA A 246 6.59 -8.17 12.10
N GLY A 247 7.20 -8.95 13.00
CA GLY A 247 8.65 -9.04 13.17
C GLY A 247 9.36 -7.74 13.54
N LEU A 248 8.69 -6.82 14.27
CA LEU A 248 9.35 -5.62 14.75
C LEU A 248 10.54 -5.97 15.65
N ALA A 249 11.62 -5.22 15.49
CA ALA A 249 12.81 -5.33 16.31
C ALA A 249 13.45 -3.96 16.56
N TYR A 250 14.04 -3.79 17.75
CA TYR A 250 14.97 -2.70 18.02
C TYR A 250 16.30 -2.91 17.26
N ASN A 251 17.17 -1.89 17.29
CA ASN A 251 18.52 -1.93 16.73
C ASN A 251 18.60 -1.94 15.19
N ALA A 252 17.59 -1.42 14.50
CA ALA A 252 17.68 -1.23 13.06
C ALA A 252 18.89 -0.34 12.72
N PHE A 253 19.74 -0.82 11.79
CA PHE A 253 20.99 -0.16 11.39
C PHE A 253 21.95 0.15 12.55
N ASP A 254 21.96 -0.72 13.57
CA ASP A 254 22.74 -0.57 14.81
C ASP A 254 22.35 0.64 15.69
N SER A 255 21.23 1.31 15.38
CA SER A 255 20.68 2.39 16.21
C SER A 255 19.75 1.84 17.29
N GLU A 256 20.14 1.97 18.56
CA GLU A 256 19.47 1.33 19.71
C GLU A 256 17.94 1.47 19.70
N ARG A 257 17.46 2.69 19.47
CA ARG A 257 16.03 3.02 19.56
C ARG A 257 15.32 2.97 18.22
N TYR A 258 16.02 2.64 17.14
CA TYR A 258 15.37 2.53 15.84
C TYR A 258 14.66 1.19 15.73
N MET A 259 13.34 1.22 15.88
CA MET A 259 12.48 0.05 15.76
C MET A 259 11.92 -0.03 14.34
N LEU A 260 12.14 -1.17 13.68
CA LEU A 260 11.76 -1.40 12.29
C LEU A 260 11.40 -2.88 12.10
N THR A 261 10.71 -3.19 11.02
CA THR A 261 10.59 -4.56 10.51
C THR A 261 11.13 -4.62 9.08
N PHE A 262 11.83 -5.71 8.78
CA PHE A 262 12.26 -6.07 7.43
C PHE A 262 11.35 -7.15 6.82
N GLU A 263 10.32 -7.58 7.53
CA GLU A 263 9.36 -8.62 7.13
C GLU A 263 8.23 -8.00 6.28
N ASN A 264 8.59 -7.38 5.15
CA ASN A 264 7.62 -6.68 4.29
C ASN A 264 6.51 -7.62 3.80
N GLU A 265 6.84 -8.83 3.36
CA GLU A 265 5.83 -9.82 2.93
C GLU A 265 4.82 -10.11 4.05
N ALA A 266 5.27 -10.34 5.28
CA ALA A 266 4.40 -10.59 6.43
C ALA A 266 3.52 -9.39 6.80
N LEU A 267 3.92 -8.16 6.46
CA LEU A 267 3.06 -6.98 6.60
C LEU A 267 1.98 -6.88 5.52
N ARG A 268 2.18 -7.53 4.36
CA ARG A 268 1.25 -7.45 3.23
C ARG A 268 0.27 -8.61 3.15
N GLU A 269 0.62 -9.76 3.72
CA GLU A 269 -0.25 -10.95 3.88
C GLU A 269 -1.07 -10.90 5.18
#